data_AF-A0A4Y2VZU6-F1
#
_entry.id   AF-A0A4Y2VZU6-F1
#
_cell.length_a   1.000
_cell.length_b   1.000
_cell.length_c   1.000
_cell.angle_alpha   90.00
_cell.angle_beta   90.00
_cell.angle_gamma   90.00
#
_symmetry.space_group_name_H-M   'P 1'
#
loop_
_entity.id
_entity.type
_entity.pdbx_description
1 polymer ?
#
loop_
_entity_poly.entity_id
_entity_poly.type
_entity_poly.pdbx_seq_one_letter_code
_entity_poly.pdbx_strand_id
1 'polypeptide(L)'
;MNWFLFQVYISTRSGAHVINRVGHHGLPFDTLLFRRYLYQLLDILPYQFLSWLLETAYLDLQFDQKMYTVKPNHWVFSKDPVLNDHFGSKLLSGAVVQKPNIQRFTENGVIFEGDKEVTECDVVIMATGYTWKFPFLEEHILKTEEG
;
A
#
# COMPACT_ATOMS: atom_id res chain seq x y z
N MET A 1 -19.14 -12.61 -15.66
CA MET A 1 -18.41 -13.57 -16.51
C MET A 1 -16.94 -13.14 -16.50
N ASN A 2 -16.15 -13.68 -15.54
CA ASN A 2 -14.71 -13.40 -15.44
C ASN A 2 -13.97 -14.39 -16.34
N TRP A 3 -13.22 -13.89 -17.31
CA TRP A 3 -12.55 -14.69 -18.35
C TRP A 3 -11.09 -15.06 -18.00
N PHE A 4 -10.63 -14.78 -16.79
CA PHE A 4 -9.36 -15.29 -16.27
C PHE A 4 -9.67 -16.37 -15.23
N LEU A 5 -9.21 -17.60 -15.48
CA LEU A 5 -9.32 -18.75 -14.56
C LEU A 5 -8.43 -18.59 -13.30
N PHE A 6 -7.59 -17.55 -13.25
CA PHE A 6 -6.64 -17.32 -12.16
C PHE A 6 -7.12 -16.20 -11.25
N GLN A 7 -7.26 -16.51 -9.96
CA GLN A 7 -7.61 -15.54 -8.91
C GLN A 7 -6.33 -14.97 -8.29
N VAL A 8 -6.30 -13.65 -8.08
CA VAL A 8 -5.19 -12.98 -7.39
C VAL A 8 -5.62 -12.52 -6.01
N TYR A 9 -4.82 -12.85 -5.01
CA TYR A 9 -4.97 -12.37 -3.64
C TYR A 9 -3.78 -11.47 -3.27
N ILE A 10 -4.06 -10.32 -2.66
CA ILE A 10 -3.02 -9.45 -2.08
C ILE A 10 -3.20 -9.44 -0.56
N SER A 11 -2.21 -9.99 0.13
CA SER A 11 -2.16 -9.99 1.60
C SER A 11 -1.42 -8.77 2.13
N THR A 12 -1.97 -8.12 3.16
CA THR A 12 -1.30 -7.04 3.88
C THR A 12 -1.71 -7.03 5.35
N ARG A 13 -0.77 -6.70 6.24
CA ARG A 13 -1.01 -6.61 7.68
C ARG A 13 -1.61 -5.27 8.09
N SER A 14 -1.09 -4.17 7.54
CA SER A 14 -1.42 -2.80 7.96
C SER A 14 -2.24 -2.02 6.94
N GLY A 15 -2.50 -2.60 5.75
CA GLY A 15 -2.98 -1.83 4.61
C GLY A 15 -1.92 -0.84 4.09
N ALA A 16 -2.27 -0.12 3.02
CA ALA A 16 -1.49 0.99 2.49
C ALA A 16 -2.41 2.00 1.80
N HIS A 17 -2.09 3.28 1.91
CA HIS A 17 -2.73 4.32 1.12
C HIS A 17 -2.35 4.14 -0.35
N VAL A 18 -3.33 4.15 -1.25
CA VAL A 18 -3.10 4.01 -2.69
C VAL A 18 -3.41 5.32 -3.38
N ILE A 19 -2.50 5.77 -4.22
CA ILE A 19 -2.60 7.04 -4.96
C ILE A 19 -2.43 6.76 -6.45
N ASN A 20 -3.26 7.40 -7.27
CA ASN A 20 -3.08 7.39 -8.72
C ASN A 20 -1.98 8.37 -9.14
N ARG A 21 -1.23 8.02 -10.18
CA ARG A 21 -0.26 8.93 -10.82
C ARG A 21 -0.96 10.11 -11.48
N VAL A 22 -2.15 9.86 -12.03
CA VAL A 22 -2.99 10.90 -12.62
C VAL A 22 -3.69 11.67 -11.51
N GLY A 23 -3.41 12.97 -11.44
CA GLY A 23 -4.05 13.88 -10.52
C GLY A 23 -5.05 14.84 -11.16
N HIS A 24 -5.30 15.95 -10.48
CA HIS A 24 -6.26 16.96 -10.89
C HIS A 24 -5.96 17.48 -12.31
N HIS A 25 -7.01 17.58 -13.14
CA HIS A 25 -6.92 17.91 -14.57
C HIS A 25 -6.01 17.01 -15.42
N GLY A 26 -5.74 15.78 -14.97
CA GLY A 26 -4.87 14.87 -15.71
C GLY A 26 -3.38 15.17 -15.55
N LEU A 27 -3.01 16.14 -14.71
CA LEU A 27 -1.61 16.43 -14.41
C LEU A 27 -1.01 15.34 -13.51
N PRO A 28 0.30 15.07 -13.61
CA PRO A 28 0.98 14.17 -12.70
C PRO A 28 0.82 14.60 -11.24
N PHE A 29 0.50 13.66 -10.35
CA PHE A 29 0.20 13.90 -8.94
C PHE A 29 1.34 14.58 -8.19
N ASP A 30 2.58 14.20 -8.49
CA ASP A 30 3.79 14.79 -7.92
C ASP A 30 3.90 16.30 -8.20
N THR A 31 3.50 16.77 -9.39
CA THR A 31 3.48 18.21 -9.71
C THR A 31 2.44 19.00 -8.90
N LEU A 32 1.44 18.31 -8.35
CA LEU A 32 0.43 18.90 -7.48
C LEU A 32 0.91 18.91 -6.02
N LEU A 33 1.55 17.82 -5.57
CA LEU A 33 1.99 17.64 -4.19
C LEU A 33 3.33 18.32 -3.88
N PHE A 34 4.32 18.21 -4.76
CA PHE A 34 5.67 18.71 -4.53
C PHE A 34 5.82 20.18 -4.94
N ARG A 35 5.06 21.04 -4.29
CA ARG A 35 5.09 22.49 -4.49
C ARG A 35 5.68 23.19 -3.27
N ARG A 36 6.49 24.22 -3.49
CA ARG A 36 7.18 24.97 -2.43
C ARG A 36 6.25 25.43 -1.29
N TYR A 37 5.05 25.91 -1.63
CA TYR A 37 4.10 26.35 -0.61
C TYR A 37 3.51 25.20 0.21
N LEU A 38 3.36 23.98 -0.36
CA LEU A 38 2.90 22.81 0.39
C LEU A 38 3.99 22.34 1.37
N TYR A 39 5.25 22.40 0.97
CA TYR A 39 6.37 22.16 1.90
C TYR A 39 6.37 23.18 3.05
N GLN A 40 6.20 24.47 2.75
CA GLN A 40 6.08 25.50 3.80
C GLN A 40 4.88 25.25 4.73
N LEU A 41 3.76 24.73 4.21
CA LEU A 41 2.61 24.35 5.04
C LEU A 41 2.91 23.15 5.93
N LEU A 42 3.66 22.15 5.44
CA LEU A 42 4.11 20.99 6.23
C LEU A 42 5.02 21.39 7.39
N ASP A 43 5.80 22.47 7.25
CA ASP A 43 6.64 22.99 8.33
C ASP A 43 5.85 23.75 9.41
N ILE A 44 4.70 24.33 9.04
CA ILE A 44 3.88 25.18 9.93
C ILE A 44 2.76 24.38 10.60
N LEU A 45 2.12 23.47 9.87
CA LEU A 45 0.96 22.70 10.34
C LEU A 45 1.35 21.29 10.78
N PRO A 46 0.67 20.72 11.80
CA PRO A 46 0.88 19.34 12.18
C PRO A 46 0.59 18.38 11.02
N TYR A 47 1.50 17.42 10.80
CA TYR A 47 1.38 16.48 9.68
C TYR A 47 0.06 15.68 9.73
N GLN A 48 -0.50 15.40 10.91
CA GLN A 48 -1.77 14.68 11.06
C GLN A 48 -2.94 15.45 10.43
N PHE A 49 -2.96 16.78 10.60
CA PHE A 49 -4.00 17.62 10.01
C PHE A 49 -3.88 17.64 8.48
N LEU A 50 -2.66 17.76 7.96
CA LEU A 50 -2.41 17.74 6.53
C LEU A 50 -2.67 16.37 5.90
N SER A 51 -2.33 15.28 6.59
CA SER A 51 -2.67 13.92 6.18
C SER A 51 -4.16 13.71 6.14
N TRP A 52 -4.89 14.09 7.20
CA TRP A 52 -6.34 14.05 7.22
C TRP A 52 -6.96 14.83 6.05
N LEU A 53 -6.46 16.04 5.79
CA LEU A 53 -6.92 16.86 4.68
C LEU A 53 -6.67 16.18 3.32
N LEU A 54 -5.48 15.63 3.10
CA LEU A 54 -5.16 14.94 1.84
C LEU A 54 -5.98 13.65 1.67
N GLU A 55 -6.15 12.88 2.74
CA GLU A 55 -6.97 11.67 2.75
C GLU A 55 -8.42 12.00 2.39
N THR A 56 -9.04 12.93 3.11
CA THR A 56 -10.46 13.28 2.92
C THR A 56 -10.73 14.07 1.63
N ALA A 57 -9.90 15.06 1.30
CA ALA A 57 -10.14 15.95 0.17
C ALA A 57 -9.64 15.40 -1.17
N TYR A 58 -8.82 14.33 -1.16
CA TYR A 58 -8.22 13.82 -2.40
C TYR A 58 -8.30 12.29 -2.51
N LEU A 59 -7.81 11.52 -1.53
CA LEU A 59 -7.78 10.05 -1.66
C LEU A 59 -9.17 9.43 -1.63
N ASP A 60 -10.01 9.84 -0.69
CA ASP A 60 -11.38 9.35 -0.55
C ASP A 60 -12.24 9.66 -1.78
N LEU A 61 -11.90 10.71 -2.54
CA LEU A 61 -12.56 11.03 -3.81
C LEU A 61 -12.15 10.09 -4.95
N GLN A 62 -10.93 9.56 -4.93
CA GLN A 62 -10.47 8.60 -5.93
C GLN A 62 -11.01 7.20 -5.64
N PHE A 63 -10.90 6.78 -4.38
CA PHE A 63 -11.33 5.47 -3.94
C PHE A 63 -11.62 5.45 -2.44
N ASP A 64 -12.87 5.19 -2.04
CA ASP A 64 -13.24 5.12 -0.63
C ASP A 64 -12.49 3.98 0.05
N GLN A 65 -11.64 4.32 1.02
CA GLN A 65 -10.82 3.37 1.75
C GLN A 65 -11.63 2.38 2.59
N LYS A 66 -12.92 2.64 2.83
CA LYS A 66 -13.84 1.69 3.47
C LYS A 66 -14.09 0.45 2.61
N MET A 67 -13.83 0.54 1.30
CA MET A 67 -13.92 -0.59 0.38
C MET A 67 -12.74 -1.55 0.52
N TYR A 68 -11.68 -1.16 1.23
CA TYR A 68 -10.56 -2.05 1.56
C TYR A 68 -10.94 -2.97 2.71
N THR A 69 -10.72 -4.27 2.53
CA THR A 69 -10.83 -5.28 3.60
C THR A 69 -9.83 -4.99 4.72
N VAL A 70 -8.65 -4.48 4.37
CA VAL A 70 -7.61 -4.06 5.33
C VAL A 70 -7.34 -2.58 5.15
N LYS A 71 -7.98 -1.77 6.00
CA LYS A 71 -7.81 -0.31 6.00
C LYS A 71 -6.41 0.07 6.50
N PRO A 72 -5.74 1.07 5.89
CA PRO A 72 -4.52 1.67 6.43
C PRO A 72 -4.70 2.15 7.88
N ASN A 73 -3.79 1.77 8.76
CA ASN A 73 -3.79 2.14 10.19
C ASN A 73 -2.86 3.32 10.52
N HIS A 74 -2.38 4.05 9.52
CA HIS A 74 -1.43 5.15 9.62
C HIS A 74 -1.85 6.29 8.71
N TRP A 75 -1.33 7.48 8.96
CA TRP A 75 -1.55 8.67 8.14
C TRP A 75 -0.76 8.60 6.83
N VAL A 76 -1.28 9.18 5.75
CA VAL A 76 -0.64 9.15 4.41
C VAL A 76 0.77 9.75 4.39
N PHE A 77 1.09 10.74 5.24
CA PHE A 77 2.45 11.29 5.33
C PHE A 77 3.35 10.56 6.33
N SER A 78 2.84 9.58 7.07
CA SER A 78 3.66 8.77 8.00
C SER A 78 4.42 7.65 7.31
N LYS A 79 3.96 7.20 6.13
CA LYS A 79 4.58 6.12 5.37
C LYS A 79 4.33 6.33 3.89
N ASP A 80 5.29 5.96 3.06
CA ASP A 80 5.17 6.07 1.62
C ASP A 80 3.92 5.33 1.09
N PRO A 81 3.05 6.04 0.35
CA PRO A 81 1.87 5.43 -0.24
C PRO A 81 2.23 4.60 -1.47
N VAL A 82 1.34 3.69 -1.85
CA VAL A 82 1.46 2.87 -3.07
C VAL A 82 0.95 3.68 -4.26
N LEU A 83 1.76 3.80 -5.31
CA LEU A 83 1.33 4.42 -6.57
C LEU A 83 0.80 3.37 -7.54
N ASN A 84 -0.51 3.36 -7.81
CA ASN A 84 -1.11 2.42 -8.77
C ASN A 84 -2.47 2.91 -9.30
N ASP A 85 -2.56 3.19 -10.60
CA ASP A 85 -3.77 3.72 -11.26
C ASP A 85 -4.90 2.69 -11.42
N HIS A 86 -4.60 1.40 -11.30
CA HIS A 86 -5.54 0.32 -11.62
C HIS A 86 -6.04 -0.42 -10.38
N PHE A 87 -5.41 -0.23 -9.22
CA PHE A 87 -5.69 -1.01 -8.02
C PHE A 87 -7.17 -0.99 -7.63
N GLY A 88 -7.78 0.19 -7.54
CA GLY A 88 -9.20 0.34 -7.21
C GLY A 88 -10.12 -0.38 -8.21
N SER A 89 -9.85 -0.27 -9.51
CA SER A 89 -10.64 -0.94 -10.55
C SER A 89 -10.54 -2.48 -10.49
N LYS A 90 -9.36 -3.01 -10.12
CA LYS A 90 -9.12 -4.45 -9.98
C LYS A 90 -9.75 -5.00 -8.71
N LEU A 91 -9.80 -4.21 -7.65
CA LEU A 91 -10.52 -4.55 -6.43
C LEU A 91 -12.04 -4.60 -6.68
N LEU A 92 -12.60 -3.57 -7.33
CA LEU A 92 -14.05 -3.51 -7.63
C LEU A 92 -14.53 -4.63 -8.56
N SER A 93 -13.72 -5.03 -9.53
CA SER A 93 -14.05 -6.14 -10.43
C SER A 93 -13.85 -7.53 -9.81
N GLY A 94 -13.28 -7.60 -8.60
CA GLY A 94 -12.93 -8.87 -7.94
C GLY A 94 -11.73 -9.59 -8.59
N ALA A 95 -11.08 -8.97 -9.58
CA ALA A 95 -9.88 -9.53 -10.21
C ALA A 95 -8.71 -9.62 -9.22
N VAL A 96 -8.67 -8.72 -8.24
CA VAL A 96 -7.75 -8.77 -7.09
C VAL A 96 -8.59 -8.72 -5.83
N VAL A 97 -8.36 -9.65 -4.91
CA VAL A 97 -9.02 -9.69 -3.59
C VAL A 97 -8.00 -9.37 -2.52
N GLN A 98 -8.28 -8.34 -1.71
CA GLN A 98 -7.44 -8.00 -0.57
C GLN A 98 -7.73 -8.97 0.59
N LYS A 99 -6.69 -9.48 1.23
CA LYS A 99 -6.75 -10.37 2.38
C LYS A 99 -5.91 -9.82 3.53
N PRO A 100 -6.25 -10.16 4.79
CA PRO A 100 -5.40 -9.85 5.95
C PRO A 100 -4.09 -10.65 5.86
N ASN A 101 -3.26 -10.53 6.90
CA ASN A 101 -1.97 -11.19 6.94
C ASN A 101 -2.10 -12.73 6.83
N ILE A 102 -1.03 -13.37 6.34
CA ILE A 102 -0.96 -14.84 6.25
C ILE A 102 -0.71 -15.41 7.65
N GLN A 103 -1.59 -16.29 8.10
CA GLN A 103 -1.42 -17.02 9.36
C GLN A 103 -0.46 -18.19 9.19
N ARG A 104 -0.67 -19.01 8.15
CA ARG A 104 0.24 -20.11 7.79
C ARG A 104 0.05 -20.57 6.34
N PHE A 105 1.09 -21.18 5.81
CA PHE A 105 1.04 -21.94 4.57
C PHE A 105 0.54 -23.36 4.84
N THR A 106 -0.12 -23.94 3.85
CA THR A 106 -0.52 -25.35 3.80
C THR A 106 0.11 -26.00 2.57
N GLU A 107 -0.11 -27.31 2.40
CA GLU A 107 0.44 -28.04 1.25
C GLU A 107 -0.05 -27.48 -0.10
N ASN A 108 -1.30 -26.99 -0.16
CA ASN A 108 -1.95 -26.55 -1.40
C ASN A 108 -2.40 -25.07 -1.37
N GLY A 109 -1.92 -24.28 -0.41
CA GLY A 109 -2.37 -22.89 -0.31
C GLY A 109 -2.02 -22.18 0.99
N VAL A 110 -2.91 -21.28 1.41
CA VAL A 110 -2.67 -20.34 2.50
C VAL A 110 -3.92 -20.18 3.37
N ILE A 111 -3.72 -20.07 4.69
CA ILE A 111 -4.75 -19.61 5.62
C ILE A 111 -4.42 -18.19 6.05
N PHE A 112 -5.34 -17.25 5.79
CA PHE A 112 -5.22 -15.87 6.24
C PHE A 112 -5.74 -15.72 7.67
N GLU A 113 -5.29 -14.68 8.37
CA GLU A 113 -5.79 -14.37 9.71
C GLU A 113 -7.31 -14.17 9.72
N GLY A 114 -8.01 -14.90 10.59
CA GLY A 114 -9.47 -14.87 10.71
C GLY A 114 -10.22 -15.83 9.79
N ASP A 115 -9.56 -16.34 8.74
CA ASP A 115 -10.14 -17.37 7.87
C ASP A 115 -9.99 -18.76 8.51
N LYS A 116 -11.03 -19.59 8.39
CA LYS A 116 -10.99 -21.00 8.85
C LYS A 116 -10.64 -21.97 7.74
N GLU A 117 -10.90 -21.57 6.50
CA GLU A 117 -10.74 -22.39 5.32
C GLU A 117 -9.43 -22.05 4.60
N VAL A 118 -8.88 -23.04 3.90
CA VAL A 118 -7.68 -22.87 3.08
C VAL A 118 -8.09 -22.14 1.81
N THR A 119 -7.38 -21.06 1.49
CA THR A 119 -7.41 -20.47 0.15
C THR A 119 -6.36 -21.17 -0.70
N GLU A 120 -6.81 -21.93 -1.70
CA GLU A 120 -5.92 -22.62 -2.64
C GLU A 120 -5.13 -21.61 -3.47
N CYS A 121 -3.82 -21.81 -3.57
CA CYS A 121 -2.92 -20.92 -4.29
C CYS A 121 -1.80 -21.75 -4.94
N ASP A 122 -1.61 -21.60 -6.25
CA ASP A 122 -0.53 -22.29 -6.98
C ASP A 122 0.83 -21.59 -6.82
N VAL A 123 0.82 -20.27 -6.65
CA VAL A 123 2.04 -19.43 -6.64
C VAL A 123 1.94 -18.38 -5.54
N VAL A 124 3.05 -18.21 -4.81
CA VAL A 124 3.21 -17.16 -3.79
C VAL A 124 4.36 -16.25 -4.22
N ILE A 125 4.08 -14.95 -4.32
CA ILE A 125 5.09 -13.92 -4.65
C ILE A 125 5.33 -13.06 -3.40
N MET A 126 6.52 -13.18 -2.81
CA MET A 126 6.91 -12.44 -1.62
C MET A 126 7.44 -11.04 -1.99
N ALA A 127 6.54 -10.07 -2.13
CA ALA A 127 6.88 -8.67 -2.37
C ALA A 127 7.22 -7.93 -1.04
N THR A 128 8.11 -8.50 -0.22
CA THR A 128 8.40 -8.02 1.15
C THR A 128 9.52 -6.99 1.24
N GLY A 129 9.93 -6.41 0.11
CA GLY A 129 11.02 -5.44 0.03
C GLY A 129 12.41 -6.08 0.03
N TYR A 130 13.43 -5.25 0.21
CA TYR A 130 14.84 -5.63 0.12
C TYR A 130 15.59 -5.16 1.37
N THR A 131 16.66 -5.88 1.71
CA THR A 131 17.67 -5.40 2.66
C THR A 131 18.88 -4.90 1.88
N TRP A 132 19.63 -3.96 2.45
CA TRP A 132 20.84 -3.41 1.86
C TRP A 132 22.06 -3.78 2.69
N LYS A 133 23.19 -4.00 2.03
CA LYS A 133 24.48 -4.32 2.66
C LYS A 133 25.59 -3.60 1.91
N PHE A 134 26.62 -3.17 2.63
CA PHE A 134 27.82 -2.55 2.05
C PHE A 134 29.04 -3.46 2.31
N PRO A 135 29.25 -4.52 1.50
CA PRO A 135 30.24 -5.56 1.79
C PRO A 135 31.71 -5.09 1.69
N PHE A 136 31.94 -3.86 1.22
CA PHE A 136 33.25 -3.25 1.08
C PHE A 136 33.58 -2.27 2.22
N LEU A 137 32.62 -1.98 3.11
CA LEU A 137 32.85 -1.15 4.29
C LEU A 137 33.08 -2.02 5.51
N GLU A 138 34.01 -1.61 6.36
CA GLU A 138 34.22 -2.26 7.65
C GLU A 138 33.01 -2.05 8.56
N GLU A 139 32.62 -3.08 9.31
CA GLU A 139 31.37 -3.10 10.08
C GLU A 139 31.25 -1.97 11.10
N HIS A 140 32.37 -1.48 11.63
CA HIS A 140 32.38 -0.39 12.60
C HIS A 140 32.11 1.00 12.00
N ILE A 141 32.17 1.14 10.66
CA ILE A 141 31.88 2.39 9.94
C ILE A 141 30.38 2.63 9.89
N LEU A 142 29.59 1.56 9.80
CA LEU A 142 28.14 1.62 9.68
C LEU A 142 27.49 1.24 11.01
N LYS A 143 26.77 2.18 11.61
CA LYS A 143 25.75 1.82 12.59
C LYS A 143 24.52 1.38 11.83
N THR A 144 24.36 0.07 11.67
CA THR A 144 23.10 -0.50 11.20
C THR A 144 22.14 -0.52 12.38
N GLU A 145 21.12 0.34 12.37
CA GLU A 145 19.95 0.10 13.21
C GLU A 145 19.15 -1.01 12.53
N GLU A 146 18.97 -2.15 13.21
CA GLU A 146 18.03 -3.17 12.78
C GLU A 146 16.63 -2.53 12.85
N GLY A 147 16.05 -2.25 11.67
CA GLY A 147 14.73 -1.64 11.52
C GLY A 147 13.57 -2.57 11.85
#